data_AF-A0A7C8M2P2-F1
#
_entry.id   AF-A0A7C8M2P2-F1
#
_cell.length_a   1.000
_cell.length_b   1.000
_cell.length_c   1.000
_cell.angle_alpha   90.00
_cell.angle_beta   90.00
_cell.angle_gamma   90.00
#
_symmetry.space_group_name_H-M   'P 1'
#
loop_
_entity.id
_entity.type
_entity.pdbx_description
1 polymer ?
#
loop_
_entity_poly.entity_id
_entity_poly.type
_entity_poly.pdbx_seq_one_letter_code
_entity_poly.pdbx_strand_id
1 'polypeptide(L)'
;MSKNIFEDQLRSVLSEEFSDVNPPENFTQNVMNQLPLKAANPVTLSKKIEQRYRCIWNILTRPMTVSASPLQIVASVAVIFCGVFALANISLDNMESRHSGLQPTLTTSSLKRVAFTLPDPDRKFSSAVVIGSFNKWQSQGFEMHYDESQEAWVLEHALASGDYEYVFLVNGESSMPDPRAVFYVQDSFGNKNSLLQVSGVQHEL
;
A
#
# COMPACT_ATOMS: atom_id res chain seq x y z
N MET A 1 45.00 -24.90 -22.23
CA MET A 1 45.46 -23.53 -21.94
C MET A 1 45.00 -22.63 -23.09
N SER A 2 43.70 -22.28 -23.16
CA SER A 2 43.13 -21.48 -24.26
C SER A 2 41.69 -21.03 -23.93
N LYS A 3 41.50 -20.35 -22.78
CA LYS A 3 40.18 -19.78 -22.40
C LYS A 3 40.17 -18.26 -22.24
N ASN A 4 41.32 -17.58 -22.38
CA ASN A 4 41.43 -16.16 -22.02
C ASN A 4 41.32 -15.19 -23.20
N ILE A 5 41.58 -15.64 -24.43
CA ILE A 5 41.69 -14.73 -25.59
C ILE A 5 40.35 -14.08 -25.95
N PHE A 6 39.23 -14.80 -25.82
CA PHE A 6 37.91 -14.27 -26.18
C PHE A 6 37.37 -13.26 -25.17
N GLU A 7 37.56 -13.51 -23.88
CA GLU A 7 37.18 -12.60 -22.80
C GLU A 7 37.98 -11.30 -22.84
N ASP A 8 39.28 -11.40 -23.16
CA ASP A 8 40.15 -10.23 -23.31
C ASP A 8 39.75 -9.38 -24.52
N GLN A 9 39.34 -10.02 -25.63
CA GLN A 9 38.81 -9.30 -26.80
C GLN A 9 37.46 -8.63 -26.51
N LEU A 10 36.55 -9.30 -25.78
CA LEU A 10 35.27 -8.71 -25.37
C LEU A 10 35.47 -7.50 -24.45
N ARG A 11 36.40 -7.59 -23.49
CA ARG A 11 36.72 -6.48 -22.60
C ARG A 11 37.35 -5.30 -23.35
N SER A 12 38.19 -5.56 -24.35
CA SER A 12 38.79 -4.54 -25.20
C SER A 12 37.74 -3.78 -26.02
N VAL A 13 36.83 -4.50 -26.69
CA VAL A 13 35.77 -3.88 -27.52
C VAL A 13 34.77 -3.11 -26.66
N LEU A 14 34.37 -3.67 -25.50
CA LEU A 14 33.46 -2.99 -24.57
C LEU A 14 34.11 -1.76 -23.92
N SER A 15 35.43 -1.77 -23.71
CA SER A 15 36.12 -0.61 -23.11
C SER A 15 36.27 0.54 -24.10
N GLU A 16 36.39 0.27 -25.41
CA GLU A 16 36.42 1.31 -26.45
C GLU A 16 35.05 1.99 -26.62
N GLU A 17 33.95 1.25 -26.57
CA GLU A 17 32.61 1.81 -26.83
C GLU A 17 32.05 2.65 -25.68
N PHE A 18 32.55 2.46 -24.44
CA PHE A 18 32.13 3.24 -23.27
C PHE A 18 33.16 4.25 -22.77
N SER A 19 34.28 4.43 -23.49
CA SER A 19 35.26 5.46 -23.15
C SER A 19 34.87 6.83 -23.73
N ASP A 20 34.48 7.71 -22.82
CA ASP A 20 34.54 9.18 -22.94
C ASP A 20 33.45 9.89 -23.77
N VAL A 21 32.19 9.45 -23.65
CA VAL A 21 31.06 10.35 -23.96
C VAL A 21 30.88 11.31 -22.79
N ASN A 22 31.67 12.38 -22.77
CA ASN A 22 31.39 13.50 -21.89
C ASN A 22 30.00 14.07 -22.26
N PRO A 23 29.09 14.23 -21.28
CA PRO A 23 27.81 14.84 -21.56
C PRO A 23 28.04 16.23 -22.17
N PRO A 24 27.20 16.67 -23.12
CA PRO A 24 27.27 18.03 -23.64
C PRO A 24 27.28 19.04 -22.49
N GLU A 25 28.02 20.14 -22.60
CA GLU A 25 28.17 21.13 -21.52
C GLU A 25 26.81 21.65 -20.98
N ASN A 26 25.78 21.62 -21.83
CA ASN A 26 24.42 22.06 -21.51
C ASN A 26 23.49 20.93 -21.03
N PHE A 27 23.99 19.71 -20.86
CA PHE A 27 23.17 18.54 -20.49
C PHE A 27 22.42 18.77 -19.18
N THR A 28 23.14 19.18 -18.14
CA THR A 28 22.53 19.45 -16.82
C THR A 28 21.48 20.55 -16.92
N GLN A 29 21.74 21.60 -17.70
CA GLN A 29 20.77 22.69 -17.89
C GLN A 29 19.52 22.21 -18.64
N ASN A 30 19.69 21.39 -19.67
CA ASN A 30 18.58 20.88 -20.47
C ASN A 30 17.71 19.89 -19.69
N VAL A 31 18.33 19.03 -18.87
CA VAL A 31 17.62 18.13 -17.94
C VAL A 31 16.88 18.93 -16.87
N MET A 32 17.53 19.91 -16.25
CA MET A 32 16.91 20.72 -15.19
C MET A 32 15.74 21.57 -15.71
N ASN A 33 15.81 22.04 -16.95
CA ASN A 33 14.71 22.80 -17.57
C ASN A 33 13.51 21.92 -17.98
N GLN A 34 13.71 20.61 -18.14
CA GLN A 34 12.64 19.65 -18.45
C GLN A 34 11.97 19.07 -17.22
N LEU A 35 12.51 19.29 -16.02
CA LEU A 35 11.82 18.92 -14.79
C LEU A 35 10.55 19.78 -14.68
N PRO A 36 9.37 19.19 -14.46
CA PRO A 36 8.20 19.98 -14.12
C PRO A 36 8.55 20.75 -12.86
N LEU A 37 8.61 22.08 -12.95
CA LEU A 37 8.76 22.93 -11.78
C LEU A 37 7.62 22.55 -10.85
N LYS A 38 7.94 21.78 -9.81
CA LYS A 38 7.03 21.54 -8.70
C LYS A 38 6.79 22.92 -8.14
N ALA A 39 5.68 23.52 -8.54
CA ALA A 39 5.20 24.77 -7.98
C ALA A 39 5.20 24.55 -6.47
N ALA A 40 6.18 25.14 -5.80
CA ALA A 40 6.20 25.21 -4.35
C ALA A 40 4.95 26.00 -4.01
N ASN A 41 3.84 25.32 -3.74
CA ASN A 41 2.65 25.94 -3.16
C ASN A 41 3.13 26.49 -1.81
N PRO A 42 3.41 27.79 -1.70
CA PRO A 42 3.99 28.32 -0.49
C PRO A 42 2.87 28.32 0.52
N VAL A 43 2.94 27.50 1.57
CA VAL A 43 2.34 27.67 2.91
C VAL A 43 1.30 28.82 3.01
N THR A 44 0.21 28.72 2.27
CA THR A 44 -0.88 29.73 2.18
C THR A 44 -2.21 29.07 2.48
N LEU A 45 -2.35 27.78 2.18
CA LEU A 45 -3.51 26.99 2.56
C LEU A 45 -3.61 26.84 4.09
N SER A 46 -2.50 26.53 4.77
CA SER A 46 -2.47 26.33 6.23
C SER A 46 -2.84 27.60 6.99
N LYS A 47 -2.32 28.77 6.58
CA LYS A 47 -2.65 30.06 7.23
C LYS A 47 -4.13 30.41 7.15
N LYS A 48 -4.79 30.13 6.02
CA LYS A 48 -6.23 30.40 5.84
C LYS A 48 -7.10 29.47 6.68
N ILE A 49 -6.65 28.23 6.83
CA ILE A 49 -7.33 27.19 7.61
C ILE A 49 -7.21 27.49 9.12
N GLU A 50 -6.01 27.81 9.60
CA GLU A 50 -5.76 28.19 11.00
C GLU A 50 -6.55 29.44 11.43
N GLN A 51 -6.64 30.46 10.57
CA GLN A 51 -7.45 31.65 10.85
C GLN A 51 -8.94 31.32 11.08
N ARG A 52 -9.50 30.40 10.30
CA ARG A 52 -10.91 30.00 10.45
C ARG A 52 -11.16 29.23 11.75
N TYR A 53 -10.28 28.30 12.10
CA TYR A 53 -10.42 27.53 13.34
C TYR A 53 -10.28 28.39 14.59
N ARG A 54 -9.41 29.40 14.57
CA ARG A 54 -9.25 30.33 15.70
C ARG A 54 -10.50 31.18 15.95
N CYS A 55 -11.22 31.59 14.89
CA CYS A 55 -12.49 32.31 15.04
C CYS A 55 -13.58 31.44 15.66
N ILE A 56 -13.70 30.19 15.22
CA ILE A 56 -14.69 29.24 15.74
C ILE A 56 -14.37 28.90 17.20
N TRP A 57 -13.11 28.65 17.53
CA TRP A 57 -12.66 28.37 18.89
C TRP A 57 -12.97 29.51 19.87
N ASN A 58 -12.74 30.75 19.46
CA ASN A 58 -13.08 31.93 20.28
C ASN A 58 -14.58 32.15 20.46
N ILE A 59 -15.42 31.64 19.56
CA ILE A 59 -16.88 31.69 19.70
C ILE A 59 -17.34 30.59 20.66
N LEU A 60 -16.80 29.39 20.56
CA LEU A 60 -17.14 28.25 21.41
C LEU A 60 -16.67 28.42 22.87
N THR A 61 -15.59 29.15 23.10
CA THR A 61 -15.01 29.35 24.44
C THR A 61 -15.52 30.60 25.14
N ARG A 62 -16.40 31.39 24.51
CA ARG A 62 -17.05 32.52 25.17
C ARG A 62 -18.23 32.01 26.01
N PRO A 63 -18.29 32.33 27.32
CA PRO A 63 -19.46 32.03 28.12
C PRO A 63 -20.64 32.85 27.58
N MET A 64 -21.60 32.17 26.94
CA MET A 64 -22.81 32.80 26.41
C MET A 64 -23.95 32.52 27.38
N THR A 65 -24.56 33.56 27.93
CA THR A 65 -25.76 33.44 28.76
C THR A 65 -26.96 33.24 27.84
N VAL A 66 -27.24 32.00 27.47
CA VAL A 66 -28.40 31.68 26.62
C VAL A 66 -29.64 31.56 27.51
N SER A 67 -30.63 32.44 27.31
CA SER A 67 -31.96 32.28 27.91
C SER A 67 -32.78 31.30 27.06
N ALA A 68 -32.45 30.01 27.14
CA ALA A 68 -33.18 28.97 26.41
C ALA A 68 -34.46 28.61 27.17
N SER A 69 -35.61 28.72 26.52
CA SER A 69 -36.85 28.16 27.07
C SER A 69 -36.82 26.63 26.97
N PRO A 70 -37.47 25.89 27.89
CA PRO A 70 -37.47 24.42 27.88
C PRO A 70 -37.90 23.81 26.52
N LEU A 71 -38.74 24.51 25.78
CA LEU A 71 -39.26 24.08 24.48
C LEU A 71 -38.19 24.08 23.38
N GLN A 72 -37.26 25.05 23.39
CA GLN A 72 -36.20 25.16 22.38
C GLN A 72 -35.14 24.05 22.53
N ILE A 73 -34.89 23.60 23.76
CA ILE A 73 -33.95 22.51 24.04
C ILE A 73 -34.51 21.19 23.50
N VAL A 74 -35.79 20.91 23.77
CA VAL A 74 -36.46 19.69 23.29
C VAL A 74 -36.49 19.64 21.76
N ALA A 75 -36.82 20.76 21.10
CA ALA A 75 -36.79 20.84 19.64
C ALA A 75 -35.40 20.58 19.05
N SER A 76 -34.35 21.11 19.68
CA SER A 76 -32.96 20.94 19.23
C SER A 76 -32.49 19.49 19.34
N VAL A 77 -32.81 18.82 20.47
CA VAL A 77 -32.47 17.40 20.68
C VAL A 77 -33.24 16.51 19.69
N ALA A 78 -34.51 16.80 19.41
CA ALA A 78 -35.31 16.05 18.45
C ALA A 78 -34.76 16.11 17.02
N VAL A 79 -34.29 17.29 16.57
CA VAL A 79 -33.68 17.45 15.24
C VAL A 79 -32.38 16.65 15.12
N ILE A 80 -31.53 16.68 16.15
CA ILE A 80 -30.28 15.92 16.17
C ILE A 80 -30.58 14.41 16.12
N PHE A 81 -31.55 13.94 16.92
CA PHE A 81 -31.92 12.52 16.96
C PHE A 81 -32.54 12.05 15.64
N CYS A 82 -33.41 12.85 15.01
CA CYS A 82 -33.96 12.56 13.68
C CYS A 82 -32.87 12.54 12.60
N GLY A 83 -31.88 13.44 12.66
CA GLY A 83 -30.76 13.46 11.72
C GLY A 83 -29.88 12.21 11.84
N VAL A 84 -29.54 11.81 13.06
CA VAL A 84 -28.76 10.58 13.32
C VAL A 84 -29.56 9.34 12.91
N PHE A 85 -30.86 9.28 13.20
CA PHE A 85 -31.71 8.18 12.78
C PHE A 85 -31.84 8.12 11.24
N ALA A 86 -32.02 9.26 10.56
CA ALA A 86 -32.03 9.32 9.10
C ALA A 86 -30.69 8.85 8.51
N LEU A 87 -29.56 9.26 9.07
CA LEU A 87 -28.22 8.82 8.61
C LEU A 87 -27.97 7.33 8.87
N ALA A 88 -28.46 6.79 9.99
CA ALA A 88 -28.37 5.37 10.29
C ALA A 88 -29.23 4.51 9.34
N ASN A 89 -30.43 4.97 8.96
CA ASN A 89 -31.30 4.27 8.02
C ASN A 89 -30.84 4.43 6.55
N ILE A 90 -30.24 5.56 6.18
CA ILE A 90 -29.65 5.78 4.83
C ILE A 90 -28.47 4.82 4.57
N SER A 91 -27.83 4.27 5.61
CA SER A 91 -26.72 3.34 5.45
C SER A 91 -27.13 1.89 5.14
N LEU A 92 -28.41 1.51 5.32
CA LEU A 92 -28.89 0.16 5.01
C LEU A 92 -29.61 0.04 3.65
N ASP A 93 -30.12 1.14 3.10
CA ASP A 93 -30.94 1.10 1.87
C ASP A 93 -30.15 1.41 0.58
N ASN A 94 -28.86 1.76 0.70
CA ASN A 94 -28.06 2.21 -0.45
C ASN A 94 -27.24 1.11 -1.12
N MET A 95 -27.66 -0.16 -1.00
CA MET A 95 -27.00 -1.30 -1.64
C MET A 95 -27.88 -2.04 -2.64
N GLU A 96 -28.89 -1.37 -3.18
CA GLU A 96 -29.66 -1.88 -4.31
C GLU A 96 -29.56 -0.90 -5.48
N SER A 97 -29.08 -1.41 -6.62
CA SER A 97 -29.14 -0.79 -7.96
C SER A 97 -28.00 0.12 -8.42
N ARG A 98 -26.83 -0.47 -8.72
CA ARG A 98 -26.10 -0.38 -10.01
C ARG A 98 -25.30 -1.68 -10.10
N HIS A 99 -25.66 -2.67 -10.90
CA HIS A 99 -25.05 -2.95 -12.20
C HIS A 99 -25.96 -3.96 -12.94
N SER A 100 -26.68 -3.51 -13.96
CA SER A 100 -27.24 -4.38 -15.00
C SER A 100 -26.36 -4.23 -16.24
N GLY A 101 -25.80 -5.35 -16.72
CA GLY A 101 -25.07 -5.43 -17.98
C GLY A 101 -23.82 -6.27 -17.87
N LEU A 102 -23.89 -7.52 -18.35
CA LEU A 102 -22.96 -8.64 -18.23
C LEU A 102 -23.08 -9.35 -16.87
N GLN A 103 -23.67 -10.54 -16.87
CA GLN A 103 -23.66 -11.43 -15.72
C GLN A 103 -22.22 -11.62 -15.26
N PRO A 104 -21.85 -11.21 -14.03
CA PRO A 104 -20.69 -11.79 -13.40
C PRO A 104 -21.07 -13.25 -13.16
N THR A 105 -20.35 -14.20 -13.75
CA THR A 105 -20.26 -15.53 -13.16
C THR A 105 -19.95 -15.30 -11.69
N LEU A 106 -20.91 -15.60 -10.80
CA LEU A 106 -20.74 -15.54 -9.37
C LEU A 106 -19.72 -16.62 -9.00
N THR A 107 -18.43 -16.34 -9.23
CA THR A 107 -17.37 -17.01 -8.51
C THR A 107 -17.54 -16.56 -7.08
N THR A 108 -18.31 -17.31 -6.30
CA THR A 108 -18.23 -17.29 -4.84
C THR A 108 -16.76 -17.53 -4.53
N SER A 109 -16.02 -16.44 -4.25
CA SER A 109 -14.58 -16.50 -4.03
C SER A 109 -14.34 -17.25 -2.73
N SER A 110 -14.14 -18.56 -2.84
CA SER A 110 -13.76 -19.40 -1.72
C SER A 110 -12.39 -18.97 -1.22
N LEU A 111 -12.26 -18.76 0.09
CA LEU A 111 -10.97 -18.44 0.70
C LEU A 111 -10.09 -19.69 0.69
N LYS A 112 -8.89 -19.56 0.15
CA LYS A 112 -7.85 -20.59 0.18
C LYS A 112 -6.81 -20.23 1.22
N ARG A 113 -6.50 -21.17 2.10
CA ARG A 113 -5.40 -21.00 3.06
C ARG A 113 -4.06 -21.10 2.34
N VAL A 114 -3.21 -20.10 2.55
CA VAL A 114 -1.85 -20.01 2.02
C VAL A 114 -0.87 -19.86 3.19
N ALA A 115 0.24 -20.58 3.14
CA ALA A 115 1.34 -20.41 4.07
C ALA A 115 2.45 -19.59 3.41
N PHE A 116 2.79 -18.46 4.01
CA PHE A 116 3.98 -17.69 3.66
C PHE A 116 5.15 -18.21 4.49
N THR A 117 6.26 -18.55 3.84
CA THR A 117 7.43 -19.16 4.51
C THR A 117 8.71 -18.49 4.07
N LEU A 118 9.48 -17.97 5.02
CA LEU A 118 10.81 -17.40 4.81
C LEU A 118 11.85 -18.28 5.53
N PRO A 119 12.66 -19.08 4.81
CA PRO A 119 13.71 -19.90 5.41
C PRO A 119 14.77 -19.06 6.12
N ASP A 120 15.15 -19.46 7.33
CA ASP A 120 16.20 -18.79 8.10
C ASP A 120 16.96 -19.78 9.02
N PRO A 121 17.64 -20.80 8.45
CA PRO A 121 18.30 -21.85 9.23
C PRO A 121 19.44 -21.34 10.12
N ASP A 122 20.05 -20.23 9.75
CA ASP A 122 21.16 -19.62 10.49
C ASP A 122 20.67 -18.58 11.53
N ARG A 123 19.35 -18.39 11.70
CA ARG A 123 18.73 -17.33 12.54
C ARG A 123 19.30 -15.93 12.31
N LYS A 124 19.37 -15.52 11.05
CA LYS A 124 19.83 -14.19 10.65
C LYS A 124 18.83 -13.10 10.99
N PHE A 125 17.54 -13.43 11.10
CA PHE A 125 16.49 -12.47 11.35
C PHE A 125 15.97 -12.58 12.79
N SER A 126 15.72 -11.43 13.43
CA SER A 126 15.10 -11.35 14.75
C SER A 126 13.58 -11.20 14.67
N SER A 127 13.07 -10.71 13.54
CA SER A 127 11.64 -10.62 13.24
C SER A 127 11.40 -10.69 11.74
N ALA A 128 10.23 -11.20 11.37
CA ALA A 128 9.73 -11.20 10.00
C ALA A 128 8.24 -10.85 9.97
N VAL A 129 7.84 -10.05 8.97
CA VAL A 129 6.46 -9.66 8.71
C VAL A 129 6.22 -9.79 7.22
N VAL A 130 5.07 -10.32 6.80
CA VAL A 130 4.68 -10.32 5.39
C VAL A 130 3.79 -9.11 5.08
N ILE A 131 4.14 -8.36 4.04
CA ILE A 131 3.35 -7.22 3.57
C ILE A 131 3.08 -7.37 2.08
N GLY A 132 1.89 -6.96 1.64
CA GLY A 132 1.49 -7.12 0.24
C GLY A 132 0.15 -6.47 -0.09
N SER A 133 -0.32 -6.70 -1.31
CA SER A 133 -1.58 -6.11 -1.78
C SER A 133 -2.79 -6.53 -0.94
N PHE A 134 -2.79 -7.76 -0.39
CA PHE A 134 -3.86 -8.30 0.46
C PHE A 134 -4.03 -7.57 1.79
N ASN A 135 -2.98 -6.94 2.32
CA ASN A 135 -3.03 -6.16 3.56
C ASN A 135 -2.71 -4.68 3.33
N LYS A 136 -2.85 -4.20 2.09
CA LYS A 136 -2.55 -2.81 1.71
C LYS A 136 -1.14 -2.37 2.11
N TRP A 137 -0.19 -3.30 2.09
CA TRP A 137 1.20 -3.08 2.48
C TRP A 137 1.37 -2.65 3.95
N GLN A 138 0.45 -3.05 4.83
CA GLN A 138 0.51 -2.76 6.26
C GLN A 138 1.09 -3.95 7.03
N SER A 139 1.99 -3.68 7.98
CA SER A 139 2.67 -4.71 8.78
C SER A 139 1.81 -5.27 9.91
N GLN A 140 0.89 -4.47 10.45
CA GLN A 140 0.16 -4.79 11.67
C GLN A 140 -0.73 -6.03 11.48
N GLY A 141 -0.53 -7.04 12.33
CA GLY A 141 -1.32 -8.28 12.33
C GLY A 141 -0.86 -9.33 11.30
N PHE A 142 0.28 -9.11 10.65
CA PHE A 142 0.91 -10.02 9.70
C PHE A 142 2.32 -10.42 10.13
N GLU A 143 2.61 -10.30 11.42
CA GLU A 143 3.83 -10.79 12.04
C GLU A 143 3.93 -12.30 11.87
N MET A 144 5.07 -12.78 11.38
CA MET A 144 5.35 -14.20 11.19
C MET A 144 5.90 -14.78 12.50
N HIS A 145 5.64 -16.05 12.75
CA HIS A 145 6.25 -16.78 13.87
C HIS A 145 7.35 -17.69 13.35
N TYR A 146 8.42 -17.88 14.13
CA TYR A 146 9.48 -18.82 13.76
C TYR A 146 9.06 -20.26 14.11
N ASP A 147 9.06 -21.14 13.11
CA ASP A 147 8.84 -22.57 13.26
C ASP A 147 10.20 -23.29 13.34
N GLU A 148 10.48 -23.83 14.52
CA GLU A 148 11.71 -24.57 14.85
C GLU A 148 11.91 -25.84 14.01
N SER A 149 10.82 -26.49 13.58
CA SER A 149 10.90 -27.73 12.80
C SER A 149 11.22 -27.48 11.32
N GLN A 150 10.82 -26.31 10.81
CA GLN A 150 11.05 -25.90 9.43
C GLN A 150 12.26 -24.98 9.28
N GLU A 151 12.83 -24.54 10.40
CA GLU A 151 13.91 -23.54 10.46
C GLU A 151 13.55 -22.28 9.65
N ALA A 152 12.31 -21.80 9.81
CA ALA A 152 11.73 -20.76 8.96
C ALA A 152 10.71 -19.90 9.69
N TRP A 153 10.54 -18.67 9.23
CA TRP A 153 9.42 -17.80 9.61
C TRP A 153 8.17 -18.17 8.81
N VAL A 154 7.03 -18.33 9.47
CA VAL A 154 5.78 -18.81 8.86
C VAL A 154 4.59 -17.91 9.25
N LEU A 155 3.69 -17.67 8.30
CA LEU A 155 2.34 -17.15 8.55
C LEU A 155 1.33 -17.84 7.64
N GLU A 156 0.27 -18.40 8.23
CA GLU A 156 -0.89 -18.87 7.47
C GLU A 156 -1.93 -17.75 7.34
N HIS A 157 -2.40 -17.51 6.13
CA HIS A 157 -3.46 -16.54 5.86
C HIS A 157 -4.45 -17.06 4.81
N ALA A 158 -5.73 -16.76 4.99
CA ALA A 158 -6.77 -17.16 4.06
C ALA A 158 -6.98 -16.05 3.01
N LEU A 159 -6.68 -16.36 1.76
CA LEU A 159 -6.79 -15.42 0.64
C LEU A 159 -7.89 -15.84 -0.31
N ALA A 160 -8.60 -14.85 -0.84
CA ALA A 160 -9.50 -15.04 -1.97
C ALA A 160 -8.71 -15.47 -3.22
N SER A 161 -9.40 -15.96 -4.24
CA SER A 161 -8.75 -16.18 -5.52
C SER A 161 -8.30 -14.86 -6.14
N GLY A 162 -7.07 -14.80 -6.63
CA GLY A 162 -6.50 -13.59 -7.21
C GLY A 162 -4.98 -13.63 -7.25
N ASP A 163 -4.41 -12.54 -7.76
CA ASP A 163 -2.97 -12.33 -7.83
C ASP A 163 -2.54 -11.32 -6.77
N TYR A 164 -1.52 -11.66 -6.00
CA TYR A 164 -1.05 -10.89 -4.85
C TYR A 164 0.44 -10.62 -4.94
N GLU A 165 0.81 -9.34 -4.96
CA GLU A 165 2.19 -8.93 -4.77
C GLU A 165 2.52 -8.86 -3.29
N TYR A 166 3.71 -9.34 -2.89
CA TYR A 166 4.17 -9.31 -1.51
C TYR A 166 5.69 -9.30 -1.38
N VAL A 167 6.15 -8.89 -0.20
CA VAL A 167 7.55 -8.97 0.25
C VAL A 167 7.58 -9.31 1.74
N PHE A 168 8.75 -9.76 2.22
CA PHE A 168 9.03 -9.92 3.64
C PHE A 168 9.76 -8.69 4.16
N LEU A 169 9.25 -8.08 5.23
CA LEU A 169 9.95 -7.08 6.02
C LEU A 169 10.65 -7.80 7.18
N VAL A 170 11.97 -7.83 7.16
CA VAL A 170 12.79 -8.45 8.21
C VAL A 170 13.44 -7.39 9.09
N ASN A 171 13.57 -7.68 10.38
CA ASN A 171 14.19 -6.81 11.38
C ASN A 171 13.58 -5.39 11.42
N GLY A 172 12.35 -5.21 10.93
CA GLY A 172 11.61 -3.93 10.93
C GLY A 172 11.99 -2.91 9.85
N GLU A 173 13.07 -3.12 9.09
CA GLU A 173 13.59 -2.10 8.15
C GLU A 173 13.89 -2.63 6.75
N SER A 174 14.34 -3.88 6.62
CA SER A 174 14.78 -4.43 5.33
C SER A 174 13.66 -5.19 4.66
N SER A 175 13.24 -4.77 3.48
CA SER A 175 12.34 -5.56 2.64
C SER A 175 13.15 -6.51 1.74
N MET A 176 12.65 -7.73 1.56
CA MET A 176 13.17 -8.67 0.58
C MET A 176 12.04 -9.45 -0.08
N PRO A 177 12.13 -9.74 -1.38
CA PRO A 177 11.19 -10.66 -2.02
C PRO A 177 11.37 -12.06 -1.46
N ASP A 178 10.31 -12.86 -1.53
CA ASP A 178 10.37 -14.28 -1.17
C ASP A 178 11.36 -15.02 -2.10
N PRO A 179 12.44 -15.61 -1.54
CA PRO A 179 13.45 -16.33 -2.33
C PRO A 179 12.91 -17.61 -2.98
N ARG A 180 11.72 -18.08 -2.60
CA ARG A 180 11.07 -19.30 -3.10
C ARG A 180 9.86 -19.00 -3.99
N ALA A 181 9.56 -17.73 -4.27
CA ALA A 181 8.47 -17.37 -5.15
C ALA A 181 8.72 -17.85 -6.58
N VAL A 182 7.67 -18.36 -7.23
CA VAL A 182 7.72 -18.82 -8.63
C VAL A 182 7.81 -17.63 -9.59
N PHE A 183 7.10 -16.55 -9.27
CA PHE A 183 6.99 -15.36 -10.10
C PHE A 183 7.36 -14.11 -9.33
N TYR A 184 7.83 -13.11 -10.06
CA TYR A 184 8.22 -11.81 -9.52
C TYR A 184 7.79 -10.70 -10.46
N VAL A 185 7.51 -9.53 -9.88
CA VAL A 185 7.12 -8.30 -10.60
C VAL A 185 8.04 -7.18 -10.16
N GLN A 186 8.42 -6.30 -11.09
CA GLN A 186 9.21 -5.11 -10.78
C GLN A 186 8.27 -3.94 -10.51
N ASP A 187 8.49 -3.22 -9.41
CA ASP A 187 7.72 -2.03 -9.07
C ASP A 187 8.20 -0.80 -9.86
N SER A 188 7.50 0.33 -9.71
CA SER A 188 7.84 1.58 -10.40
C SER A 188 9.14 2.24 -9.93
N PHE A 189 9.76 1.73 -8.86
CA PHE A 189 11.03 2.20 -8.31
C PHE A 189 12.18 1.24 -8.61
N GLY A 190 11.92 0.16 -9.36
CA GLY A 190 12.90 -0.84 -9.75
C GLY A 190 13.09 -1.98 -8.73
N ASN A 191 12.36 -1.98 -7.61
CA ASN A 191 12.40 -3.08 -6.64
C ASN A 191 11.64 -4.29 -7.17
N LYS A 192 11.96 -5.46 -6.63
CA LYS A 192 11.37 -6.73 -7.04
C LYS A 192 10.44 -7.24 -5.95
N ASN A 193 9.17 -7.45 -6.29
CA ASN A 193 8.15 -8.06 -5.44
C ASN A 193 7.91 -9.51 -5.86
N SER A 194 7.52 -10.35 -4.91
CA SER A 194 7.05 -11.71 -5.20
C SER A 194 5.59 -11.68 -5.62
N LEU A 195 5.22 -12.52 -6.59
CA LEU A 195 3.85 -12.64 -7.07
C LEU A 195 3.28 -14.02 -6.71
N LEU A 196 2.22 -14.01 -5.91
CA LEU A 196 1.45 -15.17 -5.49
C LEU A 196 0.13 -15.22 -6.26
N GLN A 197 -0.10 -16.31 -6.99
CA GLN A 197 -1.36 -16.57 -7.66
C GLN A 197 -2.18 -17.60 -6.90
N VAL A 198 -3.38 -17.21 -6.48
CA VAL A 198 -4.32 -18.04 -5.73
C VAL A 198 -5.47 -18.43 -6.66
N SER A 199 -5.47 -19.68 -7.13
CA SER A 199 -6.59 -20.23 -7.91
C SER A 199 -7.79 -20.52 -7.01
N GLY A 200 -8.99 -20.16 -7.48
CA GLY A 200 -10.24 -20.48 -6.79
C GLY A 200 -10.61 -21.95 -6.90
N VAL A 201 -11.24 -22.50 -5.86
CA VAL A 201 -11.86 -23.83 -5.93
C VAL A 201 -13.26 -23.65 -6.49
N GLN A 202 -13.49 -24.12 -7.72
CA GLN A 202 -14.84 -24.22 -8.29
C GLN A 202 -15.54 -25.39 -7.59
N HIS A 203 -16.51 -25.07 -6.72
CA HIS A 203 -17.47 -26.08 -6.28
C HIS A 203 -18.49 -26.25 -7.41
N GLU A 204 -18.28 -27.24 -8.27
CA GLU A 204 -19.36 -27.80 -9.08
C GLU A 204 -20.28 -28.59 -8.14
N LEU A 205 -21.57 -28.24 -8.14
CA LEU A 205 -22.63 -28.97 -7.43
C LEU A 205 -23.15 -30.10 -8.31
#